data_AF-A0A438EAZ5-F1
#
_entry.id   AF-A0A438EAZ5-F1
#
_cell.length_a   1.000
_cell.length_b   1.000
_cell.length_c   1.000
_cell.angle_alpha   90.00
_cell.angle_beta   90.00
_cell.angle_gamma   90.00
#
_symmetry.space_group_name_H-M   'P 1'
#
loop_
_entity.id
_entity.type
_entity.pdbx_description
1 polymer ?
#
loop_
_entity_poly.entity_id
_entity_poly.type
_entity_poly.pdbx_seq_one_letter_code
_entity_poly.pdbx_strand_id
1 'polypeptide(L)'
;MDFLWGGGNLERKPHLVRWELVCLSKSKGGLGVKSLSFLNKTLLAKWNWRFTNEREALWNQVIRGKYGEDKGGWCSREAHGMGLWKGIRLDWKLVSDRLAFKVGNGIRVSFWRDRWCGESPLCMSFPSLFALTVEKEAWVADIWDPLVEGGWGGSNPCFLRAFNDWEVEEAERFLERLQGKRVIEDVEDMVSWIETKSGKFSIKSLYVALEAGGSSLFPSSFI
;
A
#
# COMPACT_ATOMS: atom_id res chain seq x y z
N MET A 1 -14.54 35.29 -25.52
CA MET A 1 -15.15 34.18 -24.76
C MET A 1 -14.07 33.59 -23.87
N ASP A 2 -13.77 34.25 -22.75
CA ASP A 2 -12.78 33.75 -21.79
C ASP A 2 -13.50 32.87 -20.76
N PHE A 3 -13.90 31.68 -21.21
CA PHE A 3 -14.66 30.72 -20.40
C PHE A 3 -13.89 30.23 -19.16
N LEU A 4 -12.55 30.27 -19.21
CA LEU A 4 -11.67 29.83 -18.11
C LEU A 4 -11.02 30.98 -17.34
N TRP A 5 -10.93 32.18 -17.95
CA TRP A 5 -10.19 33.31 -17.42
C TRP A 5 -10.98 34.60 -17.60
N GLY A 6 -12.07 34.78 -16.86
CA GLY A 6 -12.76 36.06 -16.85
C GLY A 6 -11.94 37.11 -16.09
N GLY A 7 -11.07 37.88 -16.75
CA GLY A 7 -10.46 39.05 -16.11
C GLY A 7 -9.38 39.78 -16.90
N GLY A 8 -9.68 40.99 -17.36
CA GLY A 8 -8.69 42.03 -17.63
C GLY A 8 -8.19 42.70 -16.33
N ASN A 9 -7.20 43.58 -16.47
CA ASN A 9 -6.25 44.08 -15.45
C ASN A 9 -6.76 44.55 -14.06
N LEU A 10 -8.06 44.65 -13.77
CA LEU A 10 -8.57 45.27 -12.54
C LEU A 10 -9.77 44.57 -11.87
N GLU A 11 -10.29 43.43 -12.38
CA GLU A 11 -11.45 42.75 -11.78
C GLU A 11 -11.13 41.31 -11.33
N ARG A 12 -11.15 41.05 -10.01
CA ARG A 12 -11.18 39.67 -9.47
C ARG A 12 -12.60 39.11 -9.58
N LYS A 13 -12.90 38.36 -10.66
CA LYS A 13 -14.13 37.54 -10.74
C LYS A 13 -13.87 36.13 -10.17
N PRO A 14 -14.82 35.55 -9.41
CA PRO A 14 -14.69 34.17 -8.95
C PRO A 14 -14.68 33.20 -10.14
N HIS A 15 -13.81 32.19 -10.08
CA HIS A 15 -13.75 31.14 -11.10
C HIS A 15 -15.07 30.36 -11.11
N LEU A 16 -15.82 30.45 -12.22
CA LEU A 16 -17.16 29.85 -12.36
C LEU A 16 -17.14 28.32 -12.46
N VAL A 17 -15.98 27.72 -12.73
CA VAL A 17 -15.84 26.27 -12.93
C VAL A 17 -14.98 25.69 -11.82
N ARG A 18 -15.55 24.71 -11.11
CA ARG A 18 -14.88 23.91 -10.09
C ARG A 18 -13.63 23.22 -10.68
N TRP A 19 -12.45 23.43 -10.09
CA TRP A 19 -11.18 22.93 -10.63
C TRP A 19 -11.14 21.39 -10.72
N GLU A 20 -11.83 20.71 -9.80
CA GLU A 20 -12.03 19.27 -9.86
C GLU A 20 -12.71 18.82 -11.17
N LEU A 21 -13.68 19.58 -11.68
CA LEU A 21 -14.36 19.28 -12.96
C LEU A 21 -13.43 19.52 -14.16
N VAL A 22 -12.65 20.60 -14.13
CA VAL A 22 -11.64 20.89 -15.17
C VAL A 22 -10.63 19.76 -15.28
N CYS A 23 -10.24 19.17 -14.14
CA CYS A 23 -9.25 18.10 -14.08
C CYS A 23 -9.77 16.72 -14.47
N LEU A 24 -11.09 16.53 -14.63
CA LEU A 24 -11.63 15.26 -15.13
C LEU A 24 -11.20 15.02 -16.57
N SER A 25 -11.15 13.74 -16.97
CA SER A 25 -10.90 13.37 -18.35
C SER A 25 -11.99 13.92 -19.27
N LYS A 26 -11.66 14.12 -20.55
CA LYS A 26 -12.66 14.51 -21.58
C LYS A 26 -13.85 13.55 -21.64
N SER A 27 -13.61 12.25 -21.42
CA SER A 27 -14.66 11.23 -21.33
C SER A 27 -15.59 11.37 -20.12
N LYS A 28 -15.15 12.04 -19.06
CA LYS A 28 -15.92 12.34 -17.84
C LYS A 28 -16.44 13.78 -17.81
N GLY A 29 -16.45 14.49 -18.95
CA GLY A 29 -16.96 15.86 -19.06
C GLY A 29 -16.00 16.97 -18.61
N GLY A 30 -14.73 16.64 -18.34
CA GLY A 30 -13.70 17.63 -18.00
C GLY A 30 -12.83 18.06 -19.18
N LEU A 31 -11.82 18.89 -18.92
CA LEU A 31 -10.89 19.39 -19.95
C LEU A 31 -9.65 18.48 -20.13
N GLY A 32 -9.48 17.47 -19.28
CA GLY A 32 -8.32 16.57 -19.29
C GLY A 32 -7.04 17.23 -18.76
N VAL A 33 -7.16 18.33 -18.01
CA VAL A 33 -6.03 18.98 -17.33
C VAL A 33 -5.63 18.11 -16.14
N LYS A 34 -4.33 17.93 -15.87
CA LYS A 34 -3.92 17.12 -14.71
C LYS A 34 -4.21 17.86 -13.40
N SER A 35 -4.77 17.14 -12.43
CA SER A 35 -4.95 17.63 -11.07
C SER A 35 -3.59 17.79 -10.39
N LEU A 36 -3.23 19.03 -10.06
CA LEU A 36 -2.03 19.34 -9.27
C LEU A 36 -2.07 18.68 -7.88
N SER A 37 -3.26 18.54 -7.30
CA SER A 37 -3.45 17.85 -6.01
C SER A 37 -3.07 16.38 -6.11
N PHE A 38 -3.56 15.66 -7.13
CA PHE A 38 -3.18 14.27 -7.35
C PHE A 38 -1.71 14.12 -7.74
N LEU A 39 -1.19 15.04 -8.56
CA LEU A 39 0.21 15.04 -8.92
C LEU A 39 1.10 15.22 -7.68
N ASN A 40 0.79 16.18 -6.81
CA ASN A 40 1.52 16.41 -5.57
C ASN A 40 1.50 15.16 -4.67
N LYS A 41 0.33 14.55 -4.44
CA LYS A 41 0.21 13.29 -3.68
C LYS A 41 1.05 12.17 -4.29
N THR A 42 1.03 12.02 -5.62
CA THR A 42 1.83 10.96 -6.29
C THR A 42 3.34 11.19 -6.15
N LEU A 43 3.78 12.44 -6.11
CA LEU A 43 5.19 12.80 -5.91
C LEU A 43 5.63 12.55 -4.46
N LEU A 44 4.79 12.87 -3.48
CA LEU A 44 5.04 12.54 -2.07
C LEU A 44 5.08 11.02 -1.86
N ALA A 45 4.12 10.29 -2.43
CA ALA A 45 4.07 8.84 -2.41
C ALA A 45 5.32 8.20 -3.06
N LYS A 46 5.90 8.81 -4.10
CA LYS A 46 7.16 8.36 -4.68
C LYS A 46 8.29 8.35 -3.66
N TRP A 47 8.36 9.33 -2.77
CA TRP A 47 9.39 9.35 -1.71
C TRP A 47 9.19 8.26 -0.68
N ASN A 48 7.95 7.96 -0.29
CA ASN A 48 7.63 6.79 0.55
C ASN A 48 8.07 5.48 -0.12
N TRP A 49 7.77 5.30 -1.41
CA TRP A 49 8.23 4.13 -2.17
C TRP A 49 9.77 4.05 -2.27
N ARG A 50 10.46 5.19 -2.38
CA ARG A 50 11.93 5.19 -2.37
C ARG A 50 12.46 4.84 -0.98
N PHE A 51 11.78 5.27 0.08
CA PHE A 51 12.19 4.94 1.45
C PHE A 51 12.15 3.44 1.73
N THR A 52 11.15 2.73 1.18
CA THR A 52 11.04 1.27 1.33
C THR A 52 12.15 0.51 0.61
N ASN A 53 12.57 0.99 -0.56
CA ASN A 53 13.46 0.24 -1.48
C ASN A 53 14.93 0.71 -1.48
N GLU A 54 15.20 1.99 -1.26
CA GLU A 54 16.55 2.58 -1.35
C GLU A 54 17.21 2.68 0.02
N ARG A 55 17.30 1.57 0.77
CA ARG A 55 17.76 1.56 2.18
C ARG A 55 19.19 2.06 2.35
N GLU A 56 20.06 1.72 1.40
CA GLU A 56 21.48 2.08 1.40
C GLU A 56 21.75 3.53 0.95
N ALA A 57 20.73 4.26 0.50
CA ALA A 57 20.92 5.65 0.12
C ALA A 57 21.16 6.52 1.36
N LEU A 58 22.18 7.38 1.33
CA LEU A 58 22.55 8.26 2.45
C LEU A 58 21.37 9.07 2.98
N TRP A 59 20.51 9.60 2.10
CA TRP A 59 19.32 10.34 2.51
C TRP A 59 18.35 9.46 3.32
N ASN A 60 18.21 8.18 2.96
CA ASN A 60 17.35 7.23 3.66
C ASN A 60 17.92 6.90 5.04
N GLN A 61 19.23 6.65 5.12
CA GLN A 61 19.93 6.46 6.39
C GLN A 61 19.78 7.66 7.34
N VAL A 62 19.87 8.89 6.82
CA VAL A 62 19.64 10.12 7.60
C VAL A 62 18.21 10.19 8.13
N ILE A 63 17.22 9.87 7.30
CA ILE A 63 15.82 9.85 7.73
C ILE A 63 15.58 8.77 8.81
N ARG A 64 16.12 7.55 8.60
CA ARG A 64 16.04 6.46 9.57
C ARG A 64 16.69 6.82 10.90
N GLY A 65 17.87 7.42 10.87
CA GLY A 65 18.57 7.88 12.07
C GLY A 65 17.81 9.00 12.81
N LYS A 66 17.18 9.91 12.07
CA LYS A 66 16.45 11.04 12.66
C LYS A 66 15.09 10.67 13.24
N TYR A 67 14.32 9.85 12.52
CA TYR A 67 12.92 9.56 12.86
C TYR A 67 12.71 8.15 13.40
N GLY A 68 13.66 7.24 13.20
CA GLY A 68 13.48 5.82 13.46
C GLY A 68 12.55 5.15 12.45
N GLU A 69 12.25 3.88 12.71
CA GLU A 69 11.44 3.04 11.84
C GLU A 69 10.25 2.42 12.58
N ASP A 70 9.15 2.23 11.85
CA ASP A 70 8.02 1.42 12.29
C ASP A 70 8.36 -0.07 12.20
N LYS A 71 7.52 -0.92 12.82
CA LYS A 71 7.65 -2.37 12.73
C LYS A 71 7.77 -2.82 11.26
N GLY A 72 8.72 -3.72 10.99
CA GLY A 72 9.04 -4.19 9.63
C GLY A 72 9.96 -3.27 8.82
N GLY A 73 10.26 -2.06 9.29
CA GLY A 73 11.22 -1.16 8.65
C GLY A 73 10.84 -0.71 7.24
N TRP A 74 9.56 -0.81 6.88
CA TRP A 74 9.02 -0.35 5.60
C TRP A 74 8.75 1.15 5.59
N CYS A 75 8.52 1.74 6.77
CA CYS A 75 8.21 3.15 6.91
C CYS A 75 8.96 3.74 8.10
N SER A 76 9.25 5.04 8.03
CA SER A 76 9.74 5.76 9.19
C SER A 76 8.65 5.85 10.25
N ARG A 77 9.02 6.04 11.53
CA ARG A 77 8.03 6.43 12.54
C ARG A 77 7.40 7.77 12.20
N GLU A 78 6.29 8.07 12.85
CA GLU A 78 5.61 9.35 12.69
C GLU A 78 6.54 10.53 13.01
N ALA A 79 6.66 11.43 12.04
CA ALA A 79 7.45 12.63 12.16
C ALA A 79 6.68 13.71 12.90
N HIS A 80 7.24 14.20 14.00
CA HIS A 80 6.69 15.29 14.78
C HIS A 80 7.14 16.65 14.22
N GLY A 81 6.35 17.71 14.41
CA GLY A 81 6.64 19.07 13.92
C GLY A 81 6.00 19.44 12.57
N MET A 82 6.61 20.37 11.83
CA MET A 82 6.14 20.85 10.50
C MET A 82 7.12 20.57 9.35
N GLY A 83 8.00 19.58 9.50
CA GLY A 83 9.02 19.28 8.48
C GLY A 83 8.44 18.63 7.22
N LEU A 84 9.13 18.81 6.08
CA LEU A 84 8.81 18.18 4.79
C LEU A 84 8.55 16.67 4.90
N TRP A 85 9.35 15.97 5.72
CA TRP A 85 9.21 14.53 5.91
C TRP A 85 7.86 14.13 6.53
N LYS A 86 7.25 15.00 7.35
CA LYS A 86 5.89 14.76 7.87
C LYS A 86 4.86 14.74 6.74
N GLY A 87 4.96 15.67 5.79
CA GLY A 87 4.10 15.70 4.61
C GLY A 87 4.23 14.43 3.77
N ILE A 88 5.46 13.95 3.56
CA ILE A 88 5.73 12.68 2.88
C ILE A 88 5.11 11.52 3.67
N ARG A 89 5.37 11.44 4.97
CA ARG A 89 4.92 10.35 5.85
C ARG A 89 3.40 10.24 5.96
N LEU A 90 2.66 11.34 5.84
CA LEU A 90 1.19 11.35 5.87
C LEU A 90 0.58 10.51 4.74
N ASP A 91 1.21 10.51 3.57
CA ASP A 91 0.75 9.72 2.41
C ASP A 91 1.24 8.26 2.42
N TRP A 92 1.80 7.78 3.54
CA TRP A 92 2.26 6.39 3.65
C TRP A 92 1.13 5.38 3.40
N LYS A 93 -0.06 5.62 3.97
CA LYS A 93 -1.19 4.69 3.82
C LYS A 93 -1.58 4.48 2.35
N LEU A 94 -1.50 5.55 1.56
CA LEU A 94 -1.76 5.48 0.12
C LEU A 94 -0.81 4.51 -0.59
N VAL A 95 0.45 4.47 -0.15
CA VAL A 95 1.48 3.56 -0.67
C VAL A 95 1.27 2.15 -0.13
N SER A 96 1.12 2.00 1.19
CA SER A 96 1.01 0.68 1.85
C SER A 96 -0.16 -0.14 1.31
N ASP A 97 -1.31 0.49 1.04
CA ASP A 97 -2.50 -0.20 0.53
C ASP A 97 -2.28 -0.77 -0.89
N ARG A 98 -1.20 -0.36 -1.56
CA ARG A 98 -0.80 -0.76 -2.92
C ARG A 98 0.50 -1.56 -2.97
N LEU A 99 0.95 -2.06 -1.81
CA LEU A 99 2.08 -2.97 -1.72
C LEU A 99 1.62 -4.42 -1.71
N ALA A 100 2.37 -5.26 -2.41
CA ALA A 100 2.43 -6.70 -2.19
C ALA A 100 3.87 -7.07 -1.79
N PHE A 101 4.02 -7.96 -0.83
CA PHE A 101 5.31 -8.33 -0.27
C PHE A 101 5.78 -9.64 -0.88
N LYS A 102 7.07 -9.71 -1.18
CA LYS A 102 7.76 -10.93 -1.60
C LYS A 102 8.64 -11.36 -0.44
N VAL A 103 8.31 -12.51 0.11
CA VAL A 103 9.04 -13.09 1.24
C VAL A 103 10.40 -13.58 0.75
N GLY A 104 11.46 -13.05 1.37
CA GLY A 104 12.80 -13.60 1.35
C GLY A 104 13.02 -14.31 2.68
N ASN A 105 13.71 -13.64 3.61
CA ASN A 105 13.99 -14.13 4.95
C ASN A 105 12.81 -13.98 5.93
N GLY A 106 11.76 -13.23 5.56
CA GLY A 106 10.52 -13.14 6.32
C GLY A 106 10.59 -12.30 7.59
N ILE A 107 11.71 -11.63 7.88
CA ILE A 107 11.91 -10.88 9.14
C ILE A 107 11.18 -9.53 9.15
N ARG A 108 10.71 -9.06 7.99
CA ARG A 108 10.03 -7.76 7.83
C ARG A 108 8.59 -7.90 7.37
N VAL A 109 8.16 -9.10 6.98
CA VAL A 109 6.82 -9.35 6.46
C VAL A 109 5.95 -9.94 7.55
N SER A 110 4.88 -9.24 7.92
CA SER A 110 3.90 -9.74 8.87
C SER A 110 3.15 -10.91 8.27
N PHE A 111 3.11 -12.04 8.98
CA PHE A 111 2.45 -13.24 8.50
C PHE A 111 0.97 -13.00 8.23
N TRP A 112 0.26 -12.34 9.15
CA TRP A 112 -1.19 -12.15 9.05
C TRP A 112 -1.61 -10.87 8.32
N ARG A 113 -0.86 -9.78 8.50
CA ARG A 113 -1.30 -8.43 8.11
C ARG A 113 -0.81 -7.97 6.75
N ASP A 114 0.27 -8.56 6.25
CA ASP A 114 0.84 -8.17 4.96
C ASP A 114 0.30 -9.01 3.81
N ARG A 115 0.22 -8.38 2.63
CA ARG A 115 -0.19 -9.02 1.38
C ARG A 115 1.00 -9.74 0.75
N TRP A 116 1.39 -10.87 1.32
CA TRP A 116 2.51 -11.67 0.82
C TRP A 116 2.08 -13.03 0.23
N CYS A 117 0.93 -13.52 0.67
CA CYS A 117 0.39 -14.81 0.26
C CYS A 117 -0.99 -14.66 -0.42
N GLY A 118 -1.04 -13.89 -1.51
CA GLY A 118 -2.27 -13.67 -2.27
C GLY A 118 -2.57 -12.21 -2.61
N GLU A 119 -3.84 -11.96 -2.96
CA GLU A 119 -4.36 -10.63 -3.31
C GLU A 119 -4.73 -9.78 -2.09
N SER A 120 -4.90 -10.41 -0.94
CA SER A 120 -5.25 -9.77 0.33
C SER A 120 -4.43 -10.38 1.48
N PRO A 121 -4.31 -9.67 2.62
CA PRO A 121 -3.72 -10.23 3.83
C PRO A 121 -4.42 -11.50 4.29
N LEU A 122 -3.68 -12.40 4.95
CA LEU A 122 -4.25 -13.65 5.48
C LEU A 122 -5.33 -13.37 6.53
N CYS A 123 -5.19 -12.31 7.35
CA CYS A 123 -6.21 -11.97 8.34
C CYS A 123 -7.56 -11.53 7.75
N MET A 124 -7.56 -11.07 6.49
CA MET A 124 -8.79 -10.69 5.77
C MET A 124 -9.38 -11.88 5.02
N SER A 125 -8.54 -12.80 4.56
CA SER A 125 -8.96 -14.00 3.83
C SER A 125 -9.44 -15.12 4.75
N PHE A 126 -8.84 -15.20 5.95
CA PHE A 126 -9.07 -16.24 6.94
C PHE A 126 -9.35 -15.63 8.33
N PRO A 127 -10.48 -14.90 8.48
CA PRO A 127 -10.79 -14.16 9.70
C PRO A 127 -11.02 -15.07 10.92
N SER A 128 -11.53 -16.30 10.74
CA SER A 128 -11.79 -17.22 11.86
C SER A 128 -10.46 -17.73 12.43
N LEU A 129 -9.52 -18.10 11.55
CA LEU A 129 -8.18 -18.51 11.95
C LEU A 129 -7.42 -17.36 12.61
N PHE A 130 -7.53 -16.14 12.08
CA PHE A 130 -6.93 -14.96 12.67
C PHE A 130 -7.53 -14.60 14.04
N ALA A 131 -8.81 -14.87 14.28
CA ALA A 131 -9.39 -14.72 15.61
C ALA A 131 -8.73 -15.69 16.60
N LEU A 132 -8.51 -16.94 16.17
CA LEU A 132 -7.98 -18.03 16.99
C LEU A 132 -6.45 -18.02 17.16
N THR A 133 -5.69 -17.33 16.31
CA THR A 133 -4.23 -17.29 16.46
C THR A 133 -3.81 -16.47 17.68
N VAL A 134 -2.81 -16.99 18.41
CA VAL A 134 -2.15 -16.30 19.53
C VAL A 134 -1.24 -15.19 18.99
N GLU A 135 -0.62 -15.42 17.84
CA GLU A 135 0.50 -14.64 17.31
C GLU A 135 0.06 -13.69 16.17
N LYS A 136 -0.90 -12.81 16.47
CA LYS A 136 -1.49 -11.88 15.48
C LYS A 136 -0.48 -10.92 14.83
N GLU A 137 0.63 -10.65 15.52
CA GLU A 137 1.67 -9.73 15.11
C GLU A 137 2.99 -10.43 14.71
N ALA A 138 2.97 -11.75 14.53
CA ALA A 138 4.17 -12.49 14.15
C ALA A 138 4.65 -12.17 12.73
N TRP A 139 5.97 -12.29 12.56
CA TRP A 139 6.63 -12.22 11.25
C TRP A 139 6.57 -13.58 10.57
N VAL A 140 6.76 -13.58 9.25
CA VAL A 140 6.85 -14.84 8.50
C VAL A 140 8.01 -15.69 9.00
N ALA A 141 9.14 -15.06 9.36
CA ALA A 141 10.29 -15.75 9.94
C ALA A 141 10.01 -16.46 11.27
N ASP A 142 9.07 -15.93 12.08
CA ASP A 142 8.75 -16.51 13.40
C ASP A 142 7.91 -17.79 13.28
N ILE A 143 7.06 -17.85 12.26
CA ILE A 143 6.08 -18.94 12.06
C ILE A 143 6.62 -20.02 11.13
N TRP A 144 7.58 -19.67 10.27
CA TRP A 144 8.12 -20.58 9.27
C TRP A 144 9.24 -21.45 9.84
N ASP A 145 9.03 -22.76 9.84
CA ASP A 145 10.05 -23.74 10.20
C ASP A 145 10.70 -24.30 8.93
N PRO A 146 11.97 -23.98 8.63
CA PRO A 146 12.67 -24.49 7.46
C PRO A 146 12.94 -26.00 7.52
N LEU A 147 12.80 -26.64 8.69
CA LEU A 147 13.06 -28.05 8.92
C LEU A 147 11.84 -28.95 8.66
N VAL A 148 10.64 -28.38 8.55
CA VAL A 148 9.41 -29.12 8.28
C VAL A 148 9.30 -29.44 6.78
N GLU A 149 9.23 -30.74 6.48
CA GLU A 149 9.01 -31.40 5.17
C GLU A 149 9.88 -30.97 3.95
N GLY A 150 10.62 -31.95 3.41
CA GLY A 150 11.01 -32.01 1.99
C GLY A 150 11.92 -30.90 1.44
N GLY A 151 12.47 -30.03 2.31
CA GLY A 151 13.29 -28.88 1.91
C GLY A 151 12.50 -27.63 1.50
N TRP A 152 11.16 -27.64 1.67
CA TRP A 152 10.29 -26.50 1.37
C TRP A 152 9.96 -25.67 2.63
N GLY A 153 10.09 -26.26 3.82
CA GLY A 153 9.71 -25.63 5.09
C GLY A 153 8.20 -25.61 5.27
N GLY A 154 7.74 -25.52 6.52
CA GLY A 154 6.34 -25.52 6.88
C GLY A 154 6.01 -24.40 7.86
N SER A 155 4.83 -23.80 7.72
CA SER A 155 4.31 -22.86 8.70
C SER A 155 3.46 -23.59 9.73
N ASN A 156 3.72 -23.39 11.02
CA ASN A 156 2.88 -23.95 12.09
C ASN A 156 2.41 -22.84 13.06
N PRO A 157 1.42 -22.02 12.67
CA PRO A 157 0.90 -20.97 13.55
C PRO A 157 0.18 -21.56 14.77
N CYS A 158 0.42 -20.97 15.94
CA CYS A 158 -0.22 -21.42 17.18
C CYS A 158 -1.67 -20.92 17.26
N PHE A 159 -2.61 -21.84 17.51
CA PHE A 159 -4.04 -21.55 17.71
C PHE A 159 -4.47 -21.82 19.16
N LEU A 160 -5.42 -21.03 19.65
CA LEU A 160 -5.94 -21.10 21.02
C LEU A 160 -6.65 -22.43 21.35
N ARG A 161 -7.20 -23.10 20.33
CA ARG A 161 -7.90 -24.39 20.44
C ARG A 161 -7.87 -25.12 19.09
N ALA A 162 -8.26 -26.39 19.11
CA ALA A 162 -8.59 -27.11 17.89
C ALA A 162 -9.73 -26.43 17.13
N PHE A 163 -9.76 -26.61 15.81
CA PHE A 163 -10.80 -26.08 14.94
C PHE A 163 -12.13 -26.79 15.17
N ASN A 164 -13.22 -26.04 15.10
CA ASN A 164 -14.57 -26.60 15.03
C ASN A 164 -14.85 -27.01 13.57
N ASP A 165 -15.85 -27.86 13.35
CA ASP A 165 -16.20 -28.37 12.01
C ASP A 165 -16.39 -27.27 10.95
N TRP A 166 -16.97 -26.12 11.33
CA TRP A 166 -17.17 -24.98 10.42
C TRP A 166 -15.89 -24.17 10.12
N GLU A 167 -14.82 -24.36 10.87
CA GLU A 167 -13.51 -23.72 10.66
C GLU A 167 -12.56 -24.61 9.84
N VAL A 168 -12.86 -25.91 9.72
CA VAL A 168 -11.99 -26.88 9.01
C VAL A 168 -11.85 -26.53 7.54
N GLU A 169 -12.94 -26.19 6.85
CA GLU A 169 -12.89 -25.79 5.43
C GLU A 169 -12.06 -24.51 5.22
N GLU A 170 -12.08 -23.58 6.18
CA GLU A 170 -11.25 -22.39 6.14
C GLU A 170 -9.77 -22.73 6.39
N ALA A 171 -9.49 -23.68 7.28
CA ALA A 171 -8.15 -24.17 7.57
C ALA A 171 -7.53 -24.95 6.41
N GLU A 172 -8.30 -25.79 5.71
CA GLU A 172 -7.83 -26.50 4.52
C GLU A 172 -7.42 -25.52 3.42
N ARG A 173 -8.27 -24.55 3.09
CA ARG A 173 -7.95 -23.49 2.12
C ARG A 173 -6.75 -22.64 2.56
N PHE A 174 -6.56 -22.44 3.85
CA PHE A 174 -5.40 -21.74 4.40
C PHE A 174 -4.11 -22.53 4.19
N LEU A 175 -4.11 -23.84 4.44
CA LEU A 175 -2.95 -24.69 4.19
C LEU A 175 -2.62 -24.76 2.69
N GLU A 176 -3.61 -24.96 1.84
CA GLU A 176 -3.44 -24.90 0.37
C GLU A 176 -2.83 -23.56 -0.09
N ARG A 177 -3.24 -22.46 0.54
CA ARG A 177 -2.73 -21.13 0.23
C ARG A 177 -1.24 -20.98 0.54
N LEU A 178 -0.77 -21.64 1.60
CA LEU A 178 0.62 -21.60 2.05
C LEU A 178 1.51 -22.64 1.35
N GLN A 179 0.93 -23.68 0.76
CA GLN A 179 1.65 -24.68 0.00
C GLN A 179 2.50 -24.04 -1.12
N GLY A 180 3.74 -24.53 -1.26
CA GLY A 180 4.68 -24.06 -2.27
C GLY A 180 5.28 -22.68 -2.00
N LYS A 181 4.99 -22.05 -0.85
CA LYS A 181 5.76 -20.89 -0.38
C LYS A 181 7.08 -21.35 0.23
N ARG A 182 8.07 -20.46 0.22
CA ARG A 182 9.40 -20.71 0.76
C ARG A 182 9.96 -19.45 1.38
N VAL A 183 10.60 -19.62 2.53
CA VAL A 183 11.45 -18.60 3.16
C VAL A 183 12.90 -18.94 2.85
N ILE A 184 13.67 -17.93 2.46
CA ILE A 184 15.09 -18.07 2.09
C ILE A 184 15.87 -17.06 2.95
N GLU A 185 16.64 -17.55 3.93
CA GLU A 185 17.34 -16.71 4.93
C GLU A 185 18.28 -15.68 4.31
N ASP A 186 18.99 -16.03 3.23
CA ASP A 186 19.98 -15.15 2.58
C ASP A 186 19.37 -14.10 1.63
N VAL A 187 18.04 -14.09 1.45
CA VAL A 187 17.36 -13.16 0.55
C VAL A 187 16.59 -12.14 1.37
N GLU A 188 16.81 -10.86 1.14
CA GLU A 188 16.00 -9.83 1.80
C GLU A 188 14.55 -9.84 1.32
N ASP A 189 13.63 -9.57 2.25
CA ASP A 189 12.24 -9.28 1.92
C ASP A 189 12.13 -8.07 0.97
N MET A 190 11.24 -8.17 -0.02
CA MET A 190 11.02 -7.13 -1.02
C MET A 190 9.56 -6.70 -1.08
N VAL A 191 9.33 -5.50 -1.61
CA VAL A 191 7.99 -5.01 -1.93
C VAL A 191 7.80 -4.89 -3.44
N SER A 192 6.56 -5.07 -3.88
CA SER A 192 6.14 -4.93 -5.26
C SER A 192 4.89 -4.05 -5.34
N TRP A 193 4.81 -3.29 -6.43
CA TRP A 193 3.74 -2.33 -6.66
C TRP A 193 2.58 -2.97 -7.44
N ILE A 194 1.40 -3.05 -6.82
CA ILE A 194 0.27 -3.82 -7.38
C ILE A 194 -0.42 -3.15 -8.57
N GLU A 195 -0.30 -1.83 -8.72
CA GLU A 195 -0.97 -1.09 -9.82
C GLU A 195 -0.26 -1.30 -11.18
N THR A 196 0.76 -2.16 -11.23
CA THR A 196 1.53 -2.44 -12.44
C THR A 196 1.87 -3.92 -12.53
N LYS A 197 1.77 -4.49 -13.74
CA LYS A 197 2.20 -5.88 -14.02
C LYS A 197 3.69 -6.11 -13.76
N SER A 198 4.52 -5.07 -13.88
CA SER A 198 5.96 -5.14 -13.64
C SER A 198 6.32 -5.13 -12.15
N GLY A 199 5.38 -4.84 -11.26
CA GLY A 199 5.64 -4.63 -9.83
C GLY A 199 6.45 -3.37 -9.52
N LYS A 200 6.67 -2.47 -10.51
CA LYS A 200 7.48 -1.26 -10.36
C LYS A 200 6.60 -0.04 -10.19
N PHE A 201 6.88 0.75 -9.14
CA PHE A 201 6.19 2.01 -8.93
C PHE A 201 6.38 2.97 -10.11
N SER A 202 5.28 3.64 -10.50
CA SER A 202 5.34 4.79 -11.40
C SER A 202 4.36 5.87 -10.95
N ILE A 203 4.72 7.13 -11.20
CA ILE A 203 3.83 8.28 -10.95
C ILE A 203 2.53 8.10 -11.75
N LYS A 204 2.65 7.65 -13.01
CA LYS A 204 1.50 7.45 -13.92
C LYS A 204 0.51 6.43 -13.35
N SER A 205 0.98 5.28 -12.87
CA SER A 205 0.09 4.24 -12.32
C SER A 205 -0.65 4.73 -11.08
N LEU A 206 0.04 5.40 -10.15
CA LEU A 206 -0.61 5.92 -8.95
C LEU A 206 -1.60 7.05 -9.29
N TYR A 207 -1.24 7.93 -10.23
CA TYR A 207 -2.10 9.03 -10.64
C TYR A 207 -3.43 8.51 -11.24
N VAL A 208 -3.36 7.50 -12.12
CA VAL A 208 -4.55 6.86 -12.70
C VAL A 208 -5.39 6.17 -11.61
N ALA A 209 -4.76 5.50 -10.65
CA ALA A 209 -5.46 4.88 -9.53
C ALA A 209 -6.22 5.91 -8.66
N LEU A 210 -5.63 7.09 -8.44
CA LEU A 210 -6.29 8.19 -7.72
C LEU A 210 -7.47 8.77 -8.51
N GLU A 211 -7.33 8.94 -9.83
CA GLU A 211 -8.43 9.42 -10.68
C GLU A 211 -9.59 8.41 -10.78
N ALA A 212 -9.31 7.11 -10.70
CA ALA A 212 -10.35 6.09 -10.66
C ALA A 212 -11.16 6.16 -9.35
N GLY A 213 -10.47 6.29 -8.20
CA GLY A 213 -11.10 6.37 -6.87
C GLY A 213 -11.79 7.71 -6.56
N GLY A 214 -11.46 8.78 -7.27
CA GLY A 214 -12.03 10.13 -7.07
C GLY A 214 -13.34 10.42 -7.82
N SER A 215 -14.03 9.40 -8.34
CA SER A 215 -15.23 9.60 -9.17
C SER A 215 -16.45 10.01 -8.34
N SER A 216 -16.63 11.31 -8.09
CA SER A 216 -17.96 11.86 -7.81
C SER A 216 -18.75 11.92 -9.13
N LEU A 217 -19.86 11.17 -9.22
CA LEU A 217 -20.78 11.21 -10.36
C LEU A 217 -21.33 12.62 -10.55
N PHE A 218 -21.47 13.02 -11.83
CA PHE A 218 -22.09 14.26 -12.25
C PHE A 218 -23.58 14.25 -11.82
N PRO A 219 -24.15 15.31 -11.20
CA PRO A 219 -25.59 15.40 -11.02
C PRO A 219 -26.21 15.61 -12.40
N SER A 220 -26.89 14.59 -12.93
CA SER A 220 -27.51 14.60 -14.27
C SER A 220 -28.91 15.23 -14.30
N SER A 221 -29.20 16.22 -13.45
CA SER A 221 -30.52 16.88 -13.48
C SER A 221 -30.44 18.36 -13.11
N PHE A 222 -30.30 19.19 -14.14
CA PHE A 222 -30.98 20.47 -14.22
C PHE A 222 -31.53 20.58 -15.64
N ILE A 223 -32.76 20.06 -15.82
CA ILE A 223 -33.68 20.54 -16.86
C ILE A 223 -34.58 21.55 -16.16
#